data_AF-M5C630-F1
#
_entry.id   AF-M5C630-F1
#
_cell.length_a   1.000
_cell.length_b   1.000
_cell.length_c   1.000
_cell.angle_alpha   90.00
_cell.angle_beta   90.00
_cell.angle_gamma   90.00
#
_symmetry.space_group_name_H-M   'P 1'
#
loop_
_entity.id
_entity.type
_entity.pdbx_description
1 polymer ?
#
loop_
_entity_poly.entity_id
_entity_poly.type
_entity_poly.pdbx_seq_one_letter_code
_entity_poly.pdbx_strand_id
1 'polypeptide(L)'
;MKWIIEEMRSNGITKVPIIHNDYRSGGQYASGPAKVDLYAWDGYPLGFDCSHPDVWKEVDSALNANHQKWNPAEPLYLAEYQGGAFDPWNGPGYGACYKLINEQFANVFYKNSYAAGTYLQNLYMTYGGTNWGNLATPTVYTSYDYGAAISEDRSLTVKYGELKLQGLFLHATPHYHLAGRISTGTSLSTSNQIFTTHLATLKNQNLYIVRQTTNANTARVEFDLRVNTTKGEVTLKNLALNGRESKIIVSEYPFGNSVLGYTTAEVVTWTTLDGADHIVLYTSNQTTTTALYTNSTSATSSSSGITASISNGTALISGSPSSSGLARVTVGKTSVWVADKTWLAPRIWQPRVSGTSGNGRYDLSPRTGSVLVFGPYLVRNATIKGSTLAITGDLKSGSTTELEVLAPSSAKSVTFNGKSVKVSKTPLGTLKGSIATKDLTPKLPSLKTLQWKCTDSLPEVAVGFDDSKWVVANKNSTARPSEFQPHGGKVVLYADEYGFHAGK
;
A
#
# COMPACT_ATOMS: atom_id res chain seq x y z
N MET A 1 7.37 -30.73 7.03
CA MET A 1 6.17 -30.03 6.52
C MET A 1 4.90 -30.87 6.61
N LYS A 2 4.80 -32.06 6.00
CA LYS A 2 3.60 -32.92 6.10
C LYS A 2 3.09 -33.10 7.55
N TRP A 3 3.97 -33.49 8.47
CA TRP A 3 3.63 -33.61 9.89
C TRP A 3 3.07 -32.30 10.49
N ILE A 4 3.65 -31.14 10.15
CA ILE A 4 3.17 -29.82 10.62
C ILE A 4 1.74 -29.56 10.13
N ILE A 5 1.47 -29.86 8.85
CA ILE A 5 0.13 -29.73 8.26
C ILE A 5 -0.86 -30.64 9.00
N GLU A 6 -0.51 -31.91 9.20
CA GLU A 6 -1.35 -32.88 9.93
C GLU A 6 -1.63 -32.44 11.36
N GLU A 7 -0.61 -31.94 12.07
CA GLU A 7 -0.76 -31.39 13.41
C GLU A 7 -1.73 -30.21 13.42
N MET A 8 -1.57 -29.23 12.53
CA MET A 8 -2.49 -28.09 12.41
C MET A 8 -3.94 -28.54 12.12
N ARG A 9 -4.11 -29.52 11.23
CA ARG A 9 -5.44 -30.07 10.90
C ARG A 9 -6.07 -30.80 12.08
N SER A 10 -5.29 -31.61 12.80
CA SER A 10 -5.77 -32.35 13.98
C SER A 10 -6.19 -31.41 15.12
N ASN A 11 -5.54 -30.26 15.23
CA ASN A 11 -5.88 -29.18 16.17
C ASN A 11 -6.98 -28.23 15.65
N GLY A 12 -7.71 -28.60 14.59
CA GLY A 12 -8.94 -27.92 14.17
C GLY A 12 -8.80 -26.84 13.09
N ILE A 13 -7.60 -26.57 12.57
CA ILE A 13 -7.42 -25.65 11.43
C ILE A 13 -7.89 -26.35 10.15
N THR A 14 -9.21 -26.40 9.91
CA THR A 14 -9.80 -27.16 8.78
C THR A 14 -10.59 -26.29 7.80
N LYS A 15 -10.78 -25.00 8.11
CA LYS A 15 -11.63 -24.07 7.35
C LYS A 15 -10.88 -22.98 6.60
N VAL A 16 -9.54 -23.02 6.64
CA VAL A 16 -8.67 -22.05 5.96
C VAL A 16 -7.53 -22.77 5.23
N PRO A 17 -7.05 -22.23 4.10
CA PRO A 17 -5.85 -22.73 3.44
C PRO A 17 -4.62 -22.64 4.35
N ILE A 18 -3.77 -23.66 4.32
CA ILE A 18 -2.40 -23.62 4.85
C ILE A 18 -1.49 -23.15 3.73
N ILE A 19 -0.65 -22.17 4.05
CA ILE A 19 0.32 -21.56 3.14
C ILE A 19 1.74 -21.78 3.64
N HIS A 20 2.70 -21.68 2.74
CA HIS A 20 4.12 -21.56 3.07
C HIS A 20 4.73 -20.41 2.27
N ASN A 21 5.57 -19.62 2.92
CA ASN A 21 6.36 -18.58 2.29
C ASN A 21 7.77 -19.09 2.00
N ASP A 22 7.98 -19.61 0.79
CA ASP A 22 9.31 -20.02 0.33
C ASP A 22 10.21 -18.77 0.22
N TYR A 23 11.45 -18.84 0.70
CA TYR A 23 12.32 -17.65 0.78
C TYR A 23 12.68 -17.05 -0.60
N ARG A 24 12.41 -17.81 -1.66
CA ARG A 24 12.45 -17.41 -3.08
C ARG A 24 11.45 -18.26 -3.87
N SER A 25 11.32 -18.03 -5.17
CA SER A 25 10.51 -18.87 -6.06
C SER A 25 11.15 -20.24 -6.36
N GLY A 26 11.36 -21.05 -5.33
CA GLY A 26 12.03 -22.36 -5.38
C GLY A 26 11.12 -23.57 -5.62
N GLY A 27 9.80 -23.38 -5.56
CA GLY A 27 8.80 -24.45 -5.66
C GLY A 27 8.70 -25.33 -4.41
N GLN A 28 9.26 -24.92 -3.27
CA GLN A 28 9.27 -25.74 -2.07
C GLN A 28 7.84 -25.95 -1.55
N TYR A 29 7.42 -27.21 -1.45
CA TYR A 29 6.06 -27.61 -1.06
C TYR A 29 4.93 -27.13 -1.99
N ALA A 30 5.25 -26.74 -3.24
CA ALA A 30 4.24 -26.51 -4.28
C ALA A 30 3.61 -27.82 -4.81
N SER A 31 4.26 -28.96 -4.56
CA SER A 31 3.82 -30.28 -5.00
C SER A 31 4.30 -31.40 -4.05
N GLY A 32 3.87 -32.63 -4.32
CA GLY A 32 4.27 -33.81 -3.57
C GLY A 32 3.52 -34.04 -2.25
N PRO A 33 3.94 -35.03 -1.43
CA PRO A 33 3.20 -35.47 -0.23
C PRO A 33 3.12 -34.43 0.89
N ALA A 34 3.92 -33.37 0.82
CA ALA A 34 3.95 -32.27 1.79
C ALA A 34 3.45 -30.95 1.19
N LYS A 35 2.68 -31.03 0.09
CA LYS A 35 2.11 -29.87 -0.59
C LYS A 35 1.23 -29.04 0.36
N VAL A 36 1.43 -27.72 0.33
CA VAL A 36 0.52 -26.75 1.00
C VAL A 36 -0.69 -26.42 0.12
N ASP A 37 -1.77 -25.88 0.68
CA ASP A 37 -2.97 -25.58 -0.10
C ASP A 37 -2.77 -24.43 -1.09
N LEU A 38 -1.89 -23.48 -0.74
CA LEU A 38 -1.52 -22.36 -1.59
C LEU A 38 -0.01 -22.09 -1.46
N TYR A 39 0.72 -22.29 -2.56
CA TYR A 39 2.15 -21.96 -2.61
C TYR A 39 2.38 -20.46 -2.73
N ALA A 40 3.29 -19.93 -1.92
CA ALA A 40 3.70 -18.54 -1.92
C ALA A 40 5.21 -18.41 -1.73
N TRP A 41 5.76 -17.25 -2.05
CA TRP A 41 7.17 -16.97 -1.79
C TRP A 41 7.43 -15.51 -1.43
N ASP A 42 8.65 -15.26 -0.97
CA ASP A 42 9.10 -13.96 -0.50
C ASP A 42 9.95 -13.23 -1.55
N GLY A 43 9.95 -11.91 -1.48
CA GLY A 43 10.65 -11.03 -2.41
C GLY A 43 11.21 -9.79 -1.74
N TYR A 44 12.54 -9.74 -1.63
CA TYR A 44 13.30 -8.59 -1.12
C TYR A 44 14.25 -8.02 -2.18
N PRO A 45 13.71 -7.43 -3.27
CA PRO A 45 14.48 -7.16 -4.49
C PRO A 45 15.62 -6.16 -4.30
N LEU A 46 15.52 -5.21 -3.36
CA LEU A 46 16.63 -4.30 -3.03
C LEU A 46 17.55 -4.84 -1.93
N GLY A 47 17.18 -5.94 -1.27
CA GLY A 47 17.89 -6.45 -0.10
C GLY A 47 17.80 -5.48 1.09
N PHE A 48 18.74 -5.60 2.03
CA PHE A 48 18.67 -4.91 3.33
C PHE A 48 19.83 -3.93 3.58
N ASP A 49 20.67 -3.65 2.57
CA ASP A 49 21.76 -2.69 2.71
C ASP A 49 21.23 -1.25 2.59
N CYS A 50 20.92 -0.65 3.72
CA CYS A 50 20.45 0.73 3.80
C CYS A 50 21.59 1.77 3.73
N SER A 51 22.87 1.36 3.61
CA SER A 51 24.00 2.30 3.61
C SER A 51 24.16 3.06 2.29
N HIS A 52 23.59 2.51 1.20
CA HIS A 52 23.58 3.12 -0.13
C HIS A 52 22.15 3.25 -0.68
N PRO A 53 21.28 4.06 -0.06
CA PRO A 53 19.84 4.07 -0.34
C PRO A 53 19.47 4.48 -1.78
N ASP A 54 20.40 5.13 -2.50
CA ASP A 54 20.20 5.56 -3.88
C ASP A 54 20.56 4.48 -4.92
N VAL A 55 21.18 3.37 -4.51
CA VAL A 55 21.59 2.28 -5.42
C VAL A 55 20.47 1.26 -5.53
N TRP A 56 19.78 1.24 -6.68
CA TRP A 56 18.66 0.34 -6.92
C TRP A 56 19.01 -0.76 -7.90
N LYS A 57 18.73 -2.01 -7.51
CA LYS A 57 18.72 -3.16 -8.42
C LYS A 57 17.54 -3.06 -9.37
N GLU A 58 17.60 -3.80 -10.48
CA GLU A 58 16.48 -3.91 -11.41
C GLU A 58 15.29 -4.66 -10.79
N VAL A 59 14.10 -4.40 -11.32
CA VAL A 59 12.89 -5.13 -10.91
C VAL A 59 12.98 -6.60 -11.33
N ASP A 60 12.35 -7.49 -10.56
CA ASP A 60 12.25 -8.91 -10.92
C ASP A 60 11.31 -9.09 -12.12
N SER A 61 11.89 -9.40 -13.28
CA SER A 61 11.15 -9.67 -14.52
C SER A 61 10.68 -11.12 -14.64
N ALA A 62 11.10 -12.01 -13.73
CA ALA A 62 10.82 -13.44 -13.76
C ALA A 62 9.63 -13.85 -12.90
N LEU A 63 9.03 -12.96 -12.10
CA LEU A 63 7.90 -13.27 -11.20
C LEU A 63 6.79 -14.10 -11.89
N ASN A 64 6.33 -13.67 -13.07
CA ASN A 64 5.30 -14.41 -13.80
C ASN A 64 5.81 -15.74 -14.35
N ALA A 65 7.00 -15.78 -14.95
CA ALA A 65 7.57 -16.99 -15.51
C ALA A 65 7.78 -18.06 -14.41
N ASN A 66 8.27 -17.63 -13.24
CA ASN A 66 8.45 -18.48 -12.07
C ASN A 66 7.11 -19.00 -11.54
N HIS A 67 6.08 -18.16 -11.50
CA HIS A 67 4.72 -18.58 -11.15
C HIS A 67 4.20 -19.66 -12.10
N GLN A 68 4.29 -19.43 -13.42
CA GLN A 68 3.83 -20.38 -14.43
C GLN A 68 4.59 -21.70 -14.40
N LYS A 69 5.87 -21.68 -14.01
CA LYS A 69 6.69 -22.87 -13.85
C LYS A 69 6.26 -23.72 -12.67
N TRP A 70 6.04 -23.11 -11.50
CA TRP A 70 5.88 -23.85 -10.24
C TRP A 70 4.44 -24.12 -9.86
N ASN A 71 3.52 -23.19 -10.14
CA ASN A 71 2.16 -23.30 -9.66
C ASN A 71 1.16 -22.49 -10.52
N PRO A 72 0.99 -22.82 -11.81
CA PRO A 72 0.10 -22.07 -12.70
C PRO A 72 -1.39 -22.21 -12.38
N ALA A 73 -1.77 -23.19 -11.55
CA ALA A 73 -3.17 -23.52 -11.25
C ALA A 73 -3.74 -22.76 -10.03
N GLU A 74 -2.90 -22.10 -9.25
CA GLU A 74 -3.29 -21.35 -8.06
C GLU A 74 -2.93 -19.87 -8.24
N PRO A 75 -3.46 -18.95 -7.42
CA PRO A 75 -3.11 -17.54 -7.53
C PRO A 75 -1.63 -17.25 -7.18
N LEU A 76 -0.97 -16.35 -7.93
CA LEU A 76 0.34 -15.84 -7.55
C LEU A 76 0.26 -15.12 -6.20
N TYR A 77 0.93 -15.66 -5.19
CA TYR A 77 1.01 -15.09 -3.84
C TYR A 77 2.45 -14.73 -3.46
N LEU A 78 2.70 -13.44 -3.25
CA LEU A 78 3.91 -12.92 -2.61
C LEU A 78 3.65 -12.76 -1.10
N ALA A 79 4.13 -13.72 -0.31
CA ALA A 79 3.81 -13.83 1.12
C ALA A 79 4.55 -12.79 1.97
N GLU A 80 5.82 -12.53 1.68
CA GLU A 80 6.51 -11.34 2.17
C GLU A 80 7.12 -10.61 0.98
N TYR A 81 6.56 -9.46 0.64
CA TYR A 81 7.17 -8.55 -0.31
C TYR A 81 7.69 -7.32 0.41
N GLN A 82 8.88 -6.88 0.03
CA GLN A 82 9.62 -5.85 0.74
C GLN A 82 8.80 -4.58 0.98
N GLY A 83 8.51 -4.30 2.25
CA GLY A 83 7.88 -3.08 2.75
C GLY A 83 8.85 -2.12 3.44
N GLY A 84 10.07 -2.58 3.71
CA GLY A 84 11.17 -1.83 4.32
C GLY A 84 12.44 -2.67 4.40
N ALA A 85 13.30 -2.42 5.39
CA ALA A 85 14.46 -3.24 5.67
C ALA A 85 14.76 -3.26 7.18
N PHE A 86 15.28 -4.39 7.68
CA PHE A 86 15.86 -4.41 9.02
C PHE A 86 17.18 -3.62 9.03
N ASP A 87 17.60 -3.17 10.22
CA ASP A 87 18.87 -2.48 10.39
C ASP A 87 19.66 -3.15 11.53
N PRO A 88 20.91 -3.60 11.29
CA PRO A 88 21.70 -4.27 12.31
C PRO A 88 22.31 -3.28 13.32
N TRP A 89 22.88 -3.78 14.41
CA TRP A 89 23.76 -2.96 15.26
C TRP A 89 24.85 -2.28 14.43
N ASN A 90 25.12 -1.00 14.71
CA ASN A 90 26.02 -0.12 13.93
C ASN A 90 25.59 0.08 12.46
N GLY A 91 24.33 -0.21 12.13
CA GLY A 91 23.73 0.12 10.84
C GLY A 91 23.46 1.63 10.66
N PRO A 92 23.10 2.05 9.44
CA PRO A 92 22.84 3.46 9.11
C PRO A 92 21.53 4.03 9.71
N GLY A 93 20.71 3.22 10.37
CA GLY A 93 19.44 3.63 10.96
C GLY A 93 18.24 3.51 10.01
N TYR A 94 17.04 3.32 10.57
CA TYR A 94 15.82 3.16 9.78
C TYR A 94 15.44 4.35 8.91
N GLY A 95 15.93 5.57 9.22
CA GLY A 95 15.78 6.71 8.32
C GLY A 95 16.46 6.50 6.97
N ALA A 96 17.60 5.79 6.93
CA ALA A 96 18.26 5.40 5.69
C ALA A 96 17.50 4.25 4.99
N CYS A 97 16.97 3.29 5.76
CA CYS A 97 16.13 2.22 5.20
C CYS A 97 14.84 2.75 4.57
N TYR A 98 14.21 3.79 5.14
CA TYR A 98 13.09 4.46 4.50
C TYR A 98 13.48 5.08 3.16
N LYS A 99 14.66 5.71 3.04
CA LYS A 99 15.13 6.28 1.77
C LYS A 99 15.30 5.21 0.68
N LEU A 100 15.85 4.04 1.04
CA LEU A 100 15.99 2.91 0.12
C LEU A 100 14.60 2.39 -0.33
N ILE A 101 13.69 2.19 0.63
CA ILE A 101 12.37 1.60 0.42
C ILE A 101 11.28 2.68 0.55
N ASN A 102 11.40 3.75 -0.22
CA ASN A 102 10.52 4.92 -0.16
C ASN A 102 9.23 4.74 -1.02
N GLU A 103 8.47 5.82 -1.20
CA GLU A 103 7.29 5.85 -2.07
C GLU A 103 7.60 5.57 -3.55
N GLN A 104 8.78 5.93 -4.07
CA GLN A 104 9.17 5.59 -5.44
C GLN A 104 9.38 4.08 -5.58
N PHE A 105 9.95 3.43 -4.55
CA PHE A 105 10.12 1.98 -4.53
C PHE A 105 8.76 1.31 -4.58
N ALA A 106 7.84 1.74 -3.71
CA ALA A 106 6.47 1.25 -3.70
C ALA A 106 5.75 1.48 -5.04
N ASN A 107 5.99 2.62 -5.68
CA ASN A 107 5.41 2.94 -6.99
C ASN A 107 5.90 2.00 -8.10
N VAL A 108 7.21 1.71 -8.17
CA VAL A 108 7.78 0.88 -9.25
C VAL A 108 7.64 -0.62 -8.97
N PHE A 109 8.08 -1.08 -7.80
CA PHE A 109 8.22 -2.52 -7.51
C PHE A 109 6.88 -3.20 -7.24
N TYR A 110 5.91 -2.51 -6.63
CA TYR A 110 4.58 -3.10 -6.42
C TYR A 110 3.79 -3.13 -7.72
N LYS A 111 3.88 -2.09 -8.56
CA LYS A 111 3.27 -2.13 -9.90
C LYS A 111 3.91 -3.19 -10.79
N ASN A 112 5.22 -3.46 -10.64
CA ASN A 112 5.85 -4.62 -11.30
C ASN A 112 5.28 -5.96 -10.81
N SER A 113 4.95 -6.08 -9.52
CA SER A 113 4.23 -7.25 -8.99
C SER A 113 2.84 -7.37 -9.63
N TYR A 114 2.10 -6.26 -9.76
CA TYR A 114 0.80 -6.29 -10.44
C TYR A 114 0.92 -6.67 -11.93
N ALA A 115 1.97 -6.23 -12.62
CA ALA A 115 2.30 -6.65 -13.99
C ALA A 115 2.61 -8.15 -14.10
N ALA A 116 3.09 -8.78 -13.03
CA ALA A 116 3.27 -10.22 -12.97
C ALA A 116 1.95 -11.01 -12.83
N GLY A 117 0.85 -10.32 -12.49
CA GLY A 117 -0.44 -10.93 -12.17
C GLY A 117 -0.57 -11.33 -10.70
N THR A 118 0.17 -10.70 -9.79
CA THR A 118 0.10 -11.00 -8.36
C THR A 118 -1.32 -10.83 -7.82
N TYR A 119 -1.86 -11.91 -7.28
CA TYR A 119 -3.23 -11.96 -6.74
C TYR A 119 -3.25 -11.60 -5.26
N LEU A 120 -2.26 -12.08 -4.50
CA LEU A 120 -2.10 -11.84 -3.08
C LEU A 120 -0.70 -11.27 -2.84
N GLN A 121 -0.61 -10.19 -2.07
CA GLN A 121 0.66 -9.56 -1.72
C GLN A 121 0.58 -9.03 -0.31
N ASN A 122 1.48 -9.50 0.55
CA ASN A 122 1.63 -8.98 1.91
C ASN A 122 2.96 -8.22 2.01
N LEU A 123 2.91 -7.00 2.57
CA LEU A 123 4.06 -6.10 2.63
C LEU A 123 4.75 -6.20 3.99
N TYR A 124 5.94 -6.79 4.01
CA TYR A 124 6.74 -6.99 5.21
C TYR A 124 7.82 -5.89 5.33
N MET A 125 7.78 -4.96 6.28
CA MET A 125 6.69 -4.65 7.20
C MET A 125 5.84 -3.48 6.70
N THR A 126 4.54 -3.52 7.02
CA THR A 126 3.66 -2.36 6.90
C THR A 126 3.76 -1.46 8.14
N TYR A 127 3.88 -2.08 9.32
CA TYR A 127 4.22 -1.48 10.61
C TYR A 127 5.11 -2.49 11.34
N GLY A 128 6.33 -2.11 11.73
CA GLY A 128 7.23 -3.04 12.42
C GLY A 128 7.08 -2.99 13.94
N GLY A 129 7.17 -1.81 14.55
CA GLY A 129 7.02 -1.62 16.00
C GLY A 129 8.36 -1.54 16.72
N THR A 130 8.44 -2.15 17.92
CA THR A 130 9.61 -2.07 18.80
C THR A 130 9.95 -3.44 19.35
N ASN A 131 11.23 -3.79 19.32
CA ASN A 131 11.78 -4.95 20.01
C ASN A 131 12.04 -4.63 21.49
N TRP A 132 10.97 -4.44 22.26
CA TRP A 132 11.07 -4.14 23.69
C TRP A 132 11.41 -5.41 24.50
N GLY A 133 11.97 -5.25 25.71
CA GLY A 133 12.15 -6.37 26.65
C GLY A 133 13.01 -7.53 26.13
N ASN A 134 14.09 -7.24 25.39
CA ASN A 134 15.04 -8.23 24.86
C ASN A 134 14.45 -9.26 23.88
N LEU A 135 13.33 -8.96 23.20
CA LEU A 135 12.73 -9.88 22.22
C LEU A 135 13.50 -9.97 20.89
N ALA A 136 14.42 -9.04 20.63
CA ALA A 136 15.20 -9.00 19.39
C ALA A 136 16.19 -10.18 19.30
N THR A 137 16.45 -10.60 18.05
CA THR A 137 17.69 -11.34 17.72
C THR A 137 18.92 -10.46 17.96
N PRO A 138 20.10 -11.03 18.31
CA PRO A 138 21.34 -10.26 18.45
C PRO A 138 21.77 -9.46 17.22
N THR A 139 21.19 -9.73 16.05
CA THR A 139 21.48 -9.03 14.80
C THR A 139 21.01 -7.58 14.82
N VAL A 140 19.84 -7.29 15.42
CA VAL A 140 19.17 -5.98 15.37
C VAL A 140 19.06 -5.36 16.76
N TYR A 141 18.78 -4.06 16.81
CA TYR A 141 18.61 -3.30 18.05
C TYR A 141 17.13 -3.10 18.42
N THR A 142 16.87 -2.24 19.40
CA THR A 142 15.54 -2.05 20.02
C THR A 142 14.46 -1.58 19.04
N SER A 143 14.75 -0.62 18.16
CA SER A 143 13.75 -0.16 17.21
C SER A 143 13.48 -1.23 16.15
N TYR A 144 12.22 -1.34 15.75
CA TYR A 144 11.80 -2.13 14.60
C TYR A 144 10.92 -1.28 13.67
N ASP A 145 11.25 0.01 13.51
CA ASP A 145 10.56 0.92 12.58
C ASP A 145 10.54 0.36 11.15
N TYR A 146 11.62 -0.33 10.77
CA TYR A 146 11.78 -1.02 9.49
C TYR A 146 11.83 -0.07 8.28
N GLY A 147 11.75 1.26 8.50
CA GLY A 147 11.50 2.22 7.43
C GLY A 147 10.14 1.97 6.76
N ALA A 148 9.16 1.43 7.48
CA ALA A 148 7.89 0.94 6.95
C ALA A 148 6.94 2.08 6.49
N ALA A 149 5.76 1.73 5.99
CA ALA A 149 4.75 2.73 5.60
C ALA A 149 4.15 3.44 6.83
N ILE A 150 4.04 2.71 7.94
CA ILE A 150 3.64 3.21 9.25
C ILE A 150 4.89 3.14 10.14
N SER A 151 5.35 4.30 10.60
CA SER A 151 6.53 4.41 11.47
C SER A 151 6.30 3.79 12.84
N GLU A 152 7.38 3.57 13.61
CA GLU A 152 7.35 2.97 14.95
C GLU A 152 6.39 3.68 15.91
N ASP A 153 6.31 5.02 15.82
CA ASP A 153 5.39 5.87 16.59
C ASP A 153 3.93 5.87 16.06
N ARG A 154 3.67 5.09 15.01
CA ARG A 154 2.40 4.95 14.26
C ARG A 154 2.05 6.13 13.36
N SER A 155 2.98 7.05 13.13
CA SER A 155 2.79 8.08 12.10
C SER A 155 2.83 7.48 10.69
N LEU A 156 2.06 8.07 9.78
CA LEU A 156 1.98 7.69 8.37
C LEU A 156 3.04 8.43 7.56
N THR A 157 3.90 7.68 6.89
CA THR A 157 4.93 8.20 5.97
C THR A 157 4.34 8.62 4.62
N VAL A 158 5.13 9.26 3.76
CA VAL A 158 4.71 9.58 2.37
C VAL A 158 4.41 8.29 1.59
N LYS A 159 5.20 7.23 1.80
CA LYS A 159 4.96 5.89 1.26
C LYS A 159 3.54 5.40 1.54
N TYR A 160 2.98 5.61 2.74
CA TYR A 160 1.60 5.22 3.04
C TYR A 160 0.58 5.80 2.04
N GLY A 161 0.77 7.06 1.63
CA GLY A 161 -0.08 7.72 0.64
C GLY A 161 -0.06 7.00 -0.72
N GLU A 162 1.13 6.62 -1.20
CA GLU A 162 1.30 5.85 -2.44
C GLU A 162 0.66 4.46 -2.33
N LEU A 163 0.88 3.73 -1.23
CA LEU A 163 0.26 2.42 -1.00
C LEU A 163 -1.27 2.52 -1.01
N LYS A 164 -1.83 3.57 -0.38
CA LYS A 164 -3.28 3.77 -0.35
C LYS A 164 -3.85 3.99 -1.75
N LEU A 165 -3.19 4.76 -2.61
CA LEU A 165 -3.64 4.95 -3.99
C LEU A 165 -3.73 3.62 -4.75
N GLN A 166 -2.70 2.78 -4.61
CA GLN A 166 -2.68 1.46 -5.23
C GLN A 166 -3.73 0.51 -4.62
N GLY A 167 -3.88 0.51 -3.30
CA GLY A 167 -4.86 -0.32 -2.60
C GLY A 167 -6.31 0.05 -2.98
N LEU A 168 -6.62 1.35 -3.06
CA LEU A 168 -7.92 1.83 -3.54
C LEU A 168 -8.16 1.42 -5.00
N PHE A 169 -7.15 1.53 -5.86
CA PHE A 169 -7.23 1.12 -7.26
C PHE A 169 -7.57 -0.37 -7.39
N LEU A 170 -6.83 -1.24 -6.71
CA LEU A 170 -7.05 -2.69 -6.76
C LEU A 170 -8.44 -3.06 -6.22
N HIS A 171 -8.89 -2.43 -5.14
CA HIS A 171 -10.25 -2.63 -4.61
C HIS A 171 -11.36 -2.20 -5.59
N ALA A 172 -11.09 -1.17 -6.40
CA ALA A 172 -12.00 -0.68 -7.42
C ALA A 172 -11.95 -1.50 -8.73
N THR A 173 -10.96 -2.37 -8.88
CA THR A 173 -10.63 -3.07 -10.14
C THR A 173 -10.71 -4.59 -9.97
N PRO A 174 -11.85 -5.17 -9.59
CA PRO A 174 -11.96 -6.62 -9.37
C PRO A 174 -11.68 -7.44 -10.65
N HIS A 175 -11.88 -6.85 -11.83
CA HIS A 175 -11.57 -7.49 -13.11
C HIS A 175 -10.07 -7.64 -13.38
N TYR A 176 -9.19 -7.00 -12.59
CA TYR A 176 -7.74 -7.25 -12.60
C TYR A 176 -7.44 -8.75 -12.44
N HIS A 177 -8.15 -9.42 -11.55
CA HIS A 177 -8.01 -10.86 -11.29
C HIS A 177 -8.45 -11.77 -12.45
N LEU A 178 -9.12 -11.21 -13.46
CA LEU A 178 -9.54 -11.92 -14.67
C LEU A 178 -8.61 -11.61 -15.86
N ALA A 179 -7.61 -10.74 -15.68
CA ALA A 179 -6.75 -10.30 -16.75
C ALA A 179 -5.57 -11.26 -16.97
N GLY A 180 -5.36 -11.67 -18.21
CA GLY A 180 -4.20 -12.42 -18.65
C GLY A 180 -3.16 -11.52 -19.34
N ARG A 181 -1.93 -12.00 -19.46
CA ARG A 181 -0.84 -11.30 -20.16
C ARG A 181 -1.07 -11.34 -21.67
N ILE A 182 -1.11 -10.15 -22.31
CA ILE A 182 -1.26 -10.01 -23.77
C ILE A 182 0.09 -9.76 -24.42
N SER A 183 0.85 -8.79 -23.90
CA SER A 183 2.18 -8.48 -24.43
C SER A 183 3.07 -7.87 -23.34
N THR A 184 4.38 -7.97 -23.56
CA THR A 184 5.41 -7.37 -22.71
C THR A 184 6.55 -6.87 -23.58
N GLY A 185 7.02 -5.66 -23.33
CA GLY A 185 8.16 -5.08 -24.05
C GLY A 185 8.01 -3.58 -24.27
N THR A 186 8.74 -3.05 -25.23
CA THR A 186 8.79 -1.60 -25.52
C THR A 186 7.93 -1.20 -26.71
N SER A 187 7.36 -2.17 -27.44
CA SER A 187 6.70 -1.94 -28.73
C SER A 187 5.44 -1.08 -28.67
N LEU A 188 4.75 -1.03 -27.52
CA LEU A 188 3.55 -0.20 -27.35
C LEU A 188 3.88 1.29 -27.13
N SER A 189 5.13 1.61 -26.81
CA SER A 189 5.59 2.98 -26.59
C SER A 189 6.37 3.51 -27.79
N THR A 190 6.32 4.83 -28.01
CA THR A 190 7.23 5.51 -28.96
C THR A 190 8.66 5.63 -28.43
N SER A 191 8.90 5.36 -27.15
CA SER A 191 10.23 5.38 -26.53
C SER A 191 10.66 3.98 -26.13
N ASN A 192 11.85 3.55 -26.58
CA ASN A 192 12.46 2.28 -26.18
C ASN A 192 12.91 2.25 -24.70
N GLN A 193 12.83 3.39 -24.00
CA GLN A 193 13.09 3.49 -22.57
C GLN A 193 11.87 3.12 -21.71
N ILE A 194 10.71 2.88 -22.34
CA ILE A 194 9.46 2.55 -21.64
C ILE A 194 9.13 1.08 -21.85
N PHE A 195 9.16 0.32 -20.76
CA PHE A 195 8.70 -1.06 -20.72
C PHE A 195 7.23 -1.10 -20.34
N THR A 196 6.43 -1.81 -21.14
CA THR A 196 4.99 -1.98 -20.92
C THR A 196 4.68 -3.46 -20.72
N THR A 197 3.91 -3.76 -19.68
CA THR A 197 3.17 -5.02 -19.59
C THR A 197 1.70 -4.73 -19.82
N HIS A 198 1.15 -5.32 -20.88
CA HIS A 198 -0.27 -5.22 -21.22
C HIS A 198 -0.99 -6.48 -20.75
N LEU A 199 -1.94 -6.28 -19.84
CA LEU A 199 -2.88 -7.28 -19.37
C LEU A 199 -4.26 -6.99 -19.94
N ALA A 200 -5.04 -8.01 -20.27
CA ALA A 200 -6.43 -7.84 -20.65
C ALA A 200 -7.32 -9.00 -20.19
N THR A 201 -8.57 -8.70 -19.88
CA THR A 201 -9.60 -9.72 -19.68
C THR A 201 -10.15 -10.20 -21.03
N LEU A 202 -10.89 -11.32 -21.03
CA LEU A 202 -11.60 -11.80 -22.23
C LEU A 202 -12.67 -10.81 -22.75
N LYS A 203 -13.04 -9.80 -21.95
CA LYS A 203 -13.94 -8.72 -22.34
C LYS A 203 -13.20 -7.48 -22.86
N ASN A 204 -11.91 -7.61 -23.17
CA ASN A 204 -11.05 -6.53 -23.64
C ASN A 204 -10.94 -5.35 -22.66
N GLN A 205 -11.01 -5.59 -21.36
CA GLN A 205 -10.71 -4.60 -20.32
C GLN A 205 -9.20 -4.62 -20.09
N ASN A 206 -8.51 -3.51 -20.35
CA ASN A 206 -7.05 -3.51 -20.45
C ASN A 206 -6.38 -2.75 -19.31
N LEU A 207 -5.23 -3.27 -18.89
CA LEU A 207 -4.29 -2.62 -17.99
C LEU A 207 -2.92 -2.59 -18.66
N TYR A 208 -2.32 -1.41 -18.76
CA TYR A 208 -0.98 -1.18 -19.27
C TYR A 208 -0.13 -0.68 -18.12
N ILE A 209 0.68 -1.57 -17.55
CA ILE A 209 1.62 -1.22 -16.49
C ILE A 209 2.91 -0.76 -17.18
N VAL A 210 3.17 0.54 -17.14
CA VAL A 210 4.32 1.16 -17.77
C VAL A 210 5.36 1.55 -16.72
N ARG A 211 6.63 1.32 -17.02
CA ARG A 211 7.78 1.74 -16.22
C ARG A 211 8.98 2.04 -17.13
N GLN A 212 10.01 2.67 -16.60
CA GLN A 212 11.29 2.73 -17.32
C GLN A 212 11.91 1.34 -17.43
N THR A 213 12.70 1.11 -18.48
CA THR A 213 13.36 -0.19 -18.74
C THR A 213 14.43 -0.53 -17.69
N THR A 214 15.02 0.47 -17.06
CA THR A 214 16.04 0.34 -16.01
C THR A 214 15.78 1.28 -14.83
N ASN A 215 16.06 0.82 -13.62
CA ASN A 215 16.01 1.62 -12.39
C ASN A 215 17.22 2.58 -12.22
N ALA A 216 18.25 2.42 -13.06
CA ALA A 216 19.39 3.34 -13.12
C ALA A 216 19.04 4.67 -13.79
N ASN A 217 18.01 4.68 -14.65
CA ASN A 217 17.51 5.93 -15.23
C ASN A 217 16.64 6.68 -14.23
N THR A 218 17.05 7.89 -13.91
CA THR A 218 16.34 8.81 -13.01
C THR A 218 15.83 10.05 -13.73
N ALA A 219 16.07 10.16 -15.04
CA ALA A 219 15.58 11.25 -15.86
C ALA A 219 14.09 11.06 -16.20
N ARG A 220 13.41 12.16 -16.50
CA ARG A 220 12.05 12.13 -17.04
C ARG A 220 12.07 11.67 -18.50
N VAL A 221 11.17 10.74 -18.84
CA VAL A 221 10.98 10.24 -20.21
C VAL A 221 9.57 10.54 -20.66
N GLU A 222 9.44 11.23 -21.79
CA GLU A 222 8.16 11.48 -22.45
C GLU A 222 7.92 10.44 -23.55
N PHE A 223 6.67 10.04 -23.73
CA PHE A 223 6.30 9.00 -24.69
C PHE A 223 4.82 9.08 -25.05
N ASP A 224 4.49 8.43 -26.16
CA ASP A 224 3.12 8.07 -26.49
C ASP A 224 2.92 6.57 -26.23
N LEU A 225 1.69 6.18 -25.91
CA LEU A 225 1.33 4.78 -25.65
C LEU A 225 0.16 4.36 -26.54
N ARG A 226 0.32 3.25 -27.26
CA ARG A 226 -0.77 2.64 -28.01
C ARG A 226 -1.61 1.76 -27.10
N VAL A 227 -2.91 2.01 -27.07
CA VAL A 227 -3.89 1.27 -26.26
C VAL A 227 -5.03 0.76 -27.13
N ASN A 228 -5.56 -0.40 -26.78
CA ASN A 228 -6.69 -1.02 -27.46
C ASN A 228 -8.00 -0.48 -26.88
N THR A 229 -8.96 -0.20 -27.74
CA THR A 229 -10.34 0.10 -27.35
C THR A 229 -11.29 -0.70 -28.22
N THR A 230 -12.54 -0.82 -27.79
CA THR A 230 -13.63 -1.41 -28.58
C THR A 230 -13.94 -0.61 -29.85
N LYS A 231 -13.51 0.66 -29.92
CA LYS A 231 -13.62 1.53 -31.10
C LYS A 231 -12.35 1.57 -31.96
N GLY A 232 -11.36 0.70 -31.70
CA GLY A 232 -10.08 0.63 -32.40
C GLY A 232 -8.88 1.00 -31.53
N GLU A 233 -7.67 0.86 -32.07
CA GLU A 233 -6.44 1.29 -31.39
C GLU A 233 -6.39 2.82 -31.29
N VAL A 234 -6.01 3.34 -30.12
CA VAL A 234 -5.82 4.76 -29.86
C VAL A 234 -4.40 4.99 -29.38
N THR A 235 -3.74 6.04 -29.89
CA THR A 235 -2.45 6.49 -29.36
C THR A 235 -2.69 7.60 -28.33
N LEU A 236 -2.40 7.30 -27.08
CA LEU A 236 -2.39 8.26 -25.99
C LEU A 236 -1.11 9.11 -26.07
N LYS A 237 -1.29 10.42 -26.26
CA LYS A 237 -0.20 11.37 -26.52
C LYS A 237 0.36 11.99 -25.23
N ASN A 238 1.63 12.35 -25.26
CA ASN A 238 2.29 13.20 -24.25
C ASN A 238 2.23 12.66 -22.80
N LEU A 239 2.37 11.35 -22.63
CA LEU A 239 2.61 10.76 -21.31
C LEU A 239 4.05 11.07 -20.87
N ALA A 240 4.30 11.07 -19.57
CA ALA A 240 5.66 10.97 -19.06
C ALA A 240 5.75 10.10 -17.81
N LEU A 241 6.94 9.54 -17.61
CA LEU A 241 7.39 8.98 -16.35
C LEU A 241 8.59 9.79 -15.86
N ASN A 242 8.52 10.28 -14.63
CA ASN A 242 9.71 10.74 -13.93
C ASN A 242 10.63 9.54 -13.62
N GLY A 243 11.86 9.84 -13.18
CA GLY A 243 12.77 8.81 -12.68
C GLY A 243 12.11 8.00 -11.57
N ARG A 244 12.21 6.67 -11.68
CA ARG A 244 11.60 5.73 -10.72
C ARG A 244 10.10 5.94 -10.52
N GLU A 245 9.39 6.15 -11.63
CA GLU A 245 7.93 6.18 -11.69
C GLU A 245 7.41 5.04 -12.57
N SER A 246 6.27 4.49 -12.19
CA SER A 246 5.46 3.55 -12.94
C SER A 246 4.00 3.99 -12.88
N LYS A 247 3.25 3.76 -13.98
CA LYS A 247 1.82 4.09 -14.09
C LYS A 247 1.02 2.88 -14.54
N ILE A 248 -0.21 2.76 -14.06
CA ILE A 248 -1.21 1.82 -14.56
C ILE A 248 -2.19 2.60 -15.42
N ILE A 249 -2.03 2.47 -16.73
CA ILE A 249 -2.92 3.06 -17.72
C ILE A 249 -4.03 2.06 -18.04
N VAL A 250 -5.27 2.53 -18.17
CA VAL A 250 -6.43 1.65 -18.41
C VAL A 250 -7.18 2.04 -19.68
N SER A 251 -7.77 1.05 -20.33
CA SER A 251 -8.78 1.24 -21.38
C SER A 251 -9.90 0.22 -21.23
N GLU A 252 -11.10 0.58 -21.68
CA GLU A 252 -12.33 -0.20 -21.50
C GLU A 252 -12.60 -0.53 -20.02
N TYR A 253 -12.37 0.44 -19.14
CA TYR A 253 -12.46 0.23 -17.68
C TYR A 253 -13.91 0.41 -17.21
N PRO A 254 -14.59 -0.67 -16.75
CA PRO A 254 -15.95 -0.57 -16.24
C PRO A 254 -15.98 0.02 -14.83
N PHE A 255 -16.95 0.89 -14.56
CA PHE A 255 -17.21 1.42 -13.23
C PHE A 255 -18.70 1.77 -13.08
N GLY A 256 -19.37 1.22 -12.06
CA GLY A 256 -20.83 1.33 -11.95
C GLY A 256 -21.52 0.79 -13.20
N ASN A 257 -22.34 1.64 -13.85
CA ASN A 257 -22.97 1.36 -15.15
C ASN A 257 -22.26 2.08 -16.32
N SER A 258 -21.10 2.66 -16.07
CA SER A 258 -20.34 3.48 -17.01
C SER A 258 -19.06 2.74 -17.48
N VAL A 259 -18.51 3.17 -18.61
CA VAL A 259 -17.23 2.66 -19.15
C VAL A 259 -16.31 3.83 -19.48
N LEU A 260 -15.12 3.81 -18.87
CA LEU A 260 -14.03 4.71 -19.22
C LEU A 260 -13.31 4.09 -20.42
N GLY A 261 -13.44 4.70 -21.60
CA GLY A 261 -12.84 4.20 -22.83
C GLY A 261 -11.32 4.14 -22.73
N TYR A 262 -10.68 5.21 -22.25
CA TYR A 262 -9.27 5.25 -21.89
C TYR A 262 -8.94 6.48 -21.05
N THR A 263 -7.79 6.49 -20.38
CA THR A 263 -7.27 7.68 -19.70
C THR A 263 -5.75 7.69 -19.64
N THR A 264 -5.12 8.87 -19.68
CA THR A 264 -3.68 9.02 -19.33
C THR A 264 -3.44 9.24 -17.84
N ALA A 265 -4.50 9.49 -17.06
CA ALA A 265 -4.46 9.56 -15.60
C ALA A 265 -4.55 8.16 -14.99
N GLU A 266 -4.17 8.04 -13.72
CA GLU A 266 -4.34 6.78 -12.98
C GLU A 266 -5.65 6.81 -12.19
N VAL A 267 -6.36 5.68 -12.16
CA VAL A 267 -7.60 5.54 -11.38
C VAL A 267 -7.24 5.41 -9.90
N VAL A 268 -7.81 6.27 -9.05
CA VAL A 268 -7.78 6.09 -7.59
C VAL A 268 -8.83 5.06 -7.19
N THR A 269 -10.09 5.33 -7.54
CA THR A 269 -11.25 4.52 -7.16
C THR A 269 -12.50 5.02 -7.89
N TRP A 270 -13.64 4.36 -7.67
CA TRP A 270 -14.96 4.82 -8.07
C TRP A 270 -16.04 4.41 -7.07
N THR A 271 -17.19 5.10 -7.11
CA THR A 271 -18.39 4.76 -6.36
C THR A 271 -19.64 5.20 -7.12
N THR A 272 -20.76 4.52 -6.89
CA THR A 272 -22.08 4.95 -7.37
C THR A 272 -22.86 5.53 -6.20
N LEU A 273 -23.37 6.75 -6.34
CA LEU A 273 -24.14 7.48 -5.33
C LEU A 273 -25.40 8.03 -5.97
N ASP A 274 -26.56 7.76 -5.37
CA ASP A 274 -27.88 8.20 -5.89
C ASP A 274 -28.11 7.85 -7.37
N GLY A 275 -27.59 6.71 -7.81
CA GLY A 275 -27.67 6.25 -9.20
C GLY A 275 -26.77 7.02 -10.18
N ALA A 276 -25.84 7.84 -9.69
CA ALA A 276 -24.79 8.49 -10.46
C ALA A 276 -23.43 7.82 -10.22
N ASP A 277 -22.68 7.57 -11.28
CA ASP A 277 -21.36 6.95 -11.22
C ASP A 277 -20.26 8.01 -11.10
N HIS A 278 -19.36 7.84 -10.15
CA HIS A 278 -18.25 8.76 -9.91
C HIS A 278 -16.94 8.00 -9.95
N ILE A 279 -16.06 8.34 -10.89
CA ILE A 279 -14.69 7.83 -10.97
C ILE A 279 -13.69 8.93 -10.61
N VAL A 280 -12.72 8.58 -9.79
CA VAL A 280 -11.69 9.49 -9.30
C VAL A 280 -10.36 9.09 -9.91
N LEU A 281 -9.73 10.06 -10.58
CA LEU A 281 -8.45 9.94 -11.25
C LEU A 281 -7.42 10.84 -10.57
N TYR A 282 -6.14 10.54 -10.74
CA TYR A 282 -5.06 11.44 -10.36
C TYR A 282 -3.99 11.59 -11.44
N THR A 283 -3.33 12.75 -11.45
CA THR A 283 -2.24 13.05 -12.38
C THR A 283 -1.00 13.56 -11.63
N SER A 284 0.18 13.34 -12.21
CA SER A 284 1.46 13.83 -11.68
C SER A 284 1.84 15.16 -12.36
N ASN A 285 1.05 16.23 -12.18
CA ASN A 285 1.26 17.54 -12.84
C ASN A 285 1.35 17.47 -14.38
N GLN A 286 0.54 16.62 -15.00
CA GLN A 286 0.41 16.53 -16.46
C GLN A 286 -1.04 16.76 -16.88
N THR A 287 -1.21 17.28 -18.10
CA THR A 287 -2.51 17.31 -18.78
C THR A 287 -2.98 15.88 -18.99
N THR A 288 -4.11 15.52 -18.38
CA THR A 288 -4.77 14.25 -18.64
C THR A 288 -5.60 14.34 -19.91
N THR A 289 -5.71 13.21 -20.62
CA THR A 289 -6.71 12.99 -21.66
C THR A 289 -7.50 11.75 -21.27
N THR A 290 -8.81 11.89 -21.15
CA THR A 290 -9.73 10.84 -20.68
C THR A 290 -10.91 10.75 -21.61
N ALA A 291 -11.17 9.58 -22.17
CA ALA A 291 -12.37 9.30 -22.95
C ALA A 291 -13.40 8.57 -22.08
N LEU A 292 -14.59 9.14 -21.95
CA LEU A 292 -15.73 8.54 -21.28
C LEU A 292 -16.80 8.20 -22.33
N TYR A 293 -17.22 6.94 -22.42
CA TYR A 293 -18.34 6.59 -23.29
C TYR A 293 -19.65 7.09 -22.70
N THR A 294 -20.48 7.69 -23.55
CA THR A 294 -21.70 8.36 -23.11
C THR A 294 -22.75 8.45 -24.21
N ASN A 295 -24.01 8.47 -23.80
CA ASN A 295 -25.14 8.86 -24.65
C ASN A 295 -25.60 10.30 -24.38
N SER A 296 -24.96 11.01 -23.45
CA SER A 296 -25.24 12.42 -23.18
C SER A 296 -24.76 13.28 -24.36
N THR A 297 -25.47 14.37 -24.62
CA THR A 297 -25.08 15.38 -25.61
C THR A 297 -24.37 16.59 -24.99
N SER A 298 -24.33 16.67 -23.66
CA SER A 298 -23.67 17.75 -22.93
C SER A 298 -22.75 17.24 -21.81
N ALA A 299 -21.72 18.04 -21.55
CA ALA A 299 -20.78 17.88 -20.45
C ALA A 299 -20.62 19.22 -19.73
N THR A 300 -20.36 19.19 -18.43
CA THR A 300 -20.12 20.39 -17.62
C THR A 300 -18.85 20.24 -16.81
N SER A 301 -17.91 21.17 -17.00
CA SER A 301 -16.69 21.28 -16.22
C SER A 301 -16.89 22.17 -15.00
N SER A 302 -16.25 21.84 -13.89
CA SER A 302 -16.28 22.63 -12.66
C SER A 302 -15.19 23.70 -12.57
N SER A 303 -14.19 23.64 -13.44
CA SER A 303 -13.06 24.57 -13.47
C SER A 303 -12.63 24.82 -14.91
N SER A 304 -11.96 25.94 -15.16
CA SER A 304 -11.40 26.28 -16.48
C SER A 304 -10.19 25.43 -16.87
N GLY A 305 -9.52 24.82 -15.90
CA GLY A 305 -8.34 23.95 -16.13
C GLY A 305 -8.67 22.59 -16.72
N ILE A 306 -9.96 22.21 -16.76
CA ILE A 306 -10.42 20.97 -17.38
C ILE A 306 -11.57 21.25 -18.35
N THR A 307 -11.47 20.73 -19.56
CA THR A 307 -12.48 20.90 -20.61
C THR A 307 -13.02 19.55 -21.03
N ALA A 308 -14.22 19.55 -21.60
CA ALA A 308 -14.86 18.36 -22.13
C ALA A 308 -15.59 18.68 -23.43
N SER A 309 -15.39 17.86 -24.45
CA SER A 309 -16.15 17.90 -25.70
C SER A 309 -16.75 16.53 -25.96
N ILE A 310 -17.94 16.49 -26.57
CA ILE A 310 -18.63 15.24 -26.88
C ILE A 310 -18.69 15.08 -28.39
N SER A 311 -18.28 13.90 -28.86
CA SER A 311 -18.40 13.50 -30.26
C SER A 311 -18.55 11.99 -30.35
N ASN A 312 -19.43 11.51 -31.25
CA ASN A 312 -19.60 10.09 -31.57
C ASN A 312 -19.77 9.17 -30.33
N GLY A 313 -20.61 9.59 -29.38
CA GLY A 313 -20.88 8.84 -28.16
C GLY A 313 -19.70 8.74 -27.18
N THR A 314 -18.75 9.67 -27.26
CA THR A 314 -17.59 9.77 -26.37
C THR A 314 -17.44 11.21 -25.88
N ALA A 315 -17.36 11.41 -24.58
CA ALA A 315 -16.88 12.65 -23.97
C ALA A 315 -15.35 12.58 -23.84
N LEU A 316 -14.65 13.42 -24.60
CA LEU A 316 -13.21 13.62 -24.47
C LEU A 316 -12.95 14.73 -23.45
N ILE A 317 -12.36 14.35 -22.33
CA ILE A 317 -12.03 15.21 -21.21
C ILE A 317 -10.53 15.47 -21.23
N SER A 318 -10.13 16.73 -21.22
CA SER A 318 -8.70 17.10 -21.26
C SER A 318 -8.40 18.29 -20.36
N GLY A 319 -7.25 18.24 -19.68
CA GLY A 319 -6.80 19.31 -18.81
C GLY A 319 -6.10 18.81 -17.55
N SER A 320 -5.94 19.67 -16.56
CA SER A 320 -5.32 19.36 -15.27
C SER A 320 -6.09 20.03 -14.12
N PRO A 321 -6.13 19.41 -12.94
CA PRO A 321 -6.60 20.11 -11.75
C PRO A 321 -5.59 21.20 -11.35
N SER A 322 -6.04 22.17 -10.56
CA SER A 322 -5.09 23.06 -9.89
C SER A 322 -4.24 22.27 -8.90
N SER A 323 -3.03 22.75 -8.61
CA SER A 323 -2.07 22.09 -7.70
C SER A 323 -2.63 21.78 -6.32
N SER A 324 -3.65 22.54 -5.87
CA SER A 324 -4.31 22.34 -4.58
C SER A 324 -5.76 21.87 -4.67
N GLY A 325 -6.30 21.67 -5.88
CA GLY A 325 -7.74 21.53 -6.11
C GLY A 325 -8.21 20.17 -6.59
N LEU A 326 -9.54 20.06 -6.66
CA LEU A 326 -10.28 18.95 -7.22
C LEU A 326 -11.05 19.46 -8.44
N ALA A 327 -10.80 18.87 -9.60
CA ALA A 327 -11.55 19.18 -10.82
C ALA A 327 -12.60 18.09 -11.08
N ARG A 328 -13.73 18.48 -11.66
CA ARG A 328 -14.79 17.55 -12.04
C ARG A 328 -15.34 17.89 -13.42
N VAL A 329 -15.54 16.86 -14.23
CA VAL A 329 -16.44 16.91 -15.38
C VAL A 329 -17.64 16.01 -15.12
N THR A 330 -18.84 16.53 -15.36
CA THR A 330 -20.08 15.76 -15.29
C THR A 330 -20.63 15.56 -16.71
N VAL A 331 -21.01 14.33 -17.03
CA VAL A 331 -21.58 13.92 -18.31
C VAL A 331 -22.80 13.05 -18.03
N GLY A 332 -24.00 13.61 -18.15
CA GLY A 332 -25.23 12.92 -17.72
C GLY A 332 -25.19 12.54 -16.23
N LYS A 333 -25.33 11.24 -15.93
CA LYS A 333 -25.25 10.69 -14.56
C LYS A 333 -23.84 10.21 -14.17
N THR A 334 -22.82 10.58 -14.93
CA THR A 334 -21.44 10.14 -14.68
C THR A 334 -20.56 11.34 -14.39
N SER A 335 -19.65 11.23 -13.42
CA SER A 335 -18.64 12.25 -13.16
C SER A 335 -17.23 11.68 -13.15
N VAL A 336 -16.32 12.39 -13.81
CA VAL A 336 -14.88 12.16 -13.74
C VAL A 336 -14.28 13.24 -12.87
N TRP A 337 -13.67 12.82 -11.76
CA TRP A 337 -12.97 13.68 -10.82
C TRP A 337 -11.46 13.55 -11.04
N VAL A 338 -10.73 14.65 -11.02
CA VAL A 338 -9.28 14.65 -11.23
C VAL A 338 -8.61 15.40 -10.09
N ALA A 339 -7.66 14.75 -9.43
CA ALA A 339 -6.86 15.30 -8.34
C ALA A 339 -5.37 15.31 -8.68
N ASP A 340 -4.62 16.26 -8.13
CA ASP A 340 -3.17 16.24 -8.25
C ASP A 340 -2.53 15.22 -7.27
N LYS A 341 -1.53 14.48 -7.76
CA LYS A 341 -0.81 13.45 -6.99
C LYS A 341 -0.02 14.03 -5.82
N THR A 342 0.55 15.22 -5.95
CA THR A 342 1.43 15.80 -4.93
C THR A 342 0.67 16.36 -3.73
N TRP A 343 -0.60 16.73 -3.92
CA TRP A 343 -1.39 17.36 -2.86
C TRP A 343 -2.61 16.58 -2.40
N LEU A 344 -3.58 16.32 -3.29
CA LEU A 344 -4.91 15.87 -2.87
C LEU A 344 -5.07 14.36 -2.96
N ALA A 345 -4.52 13.70 -3.99
CA ALA A 345 -4.68 12.26 -4.19
C ALA A 345 -4.27 11.43 -2.95
N PRO A 346 -3.12 11.70 -2.28
CA PRO A 346 -2.72 10.97 -1.07
C PRO A 346 -3.64 11.22 0.13
N ARG A 347 -4.55 12.19 0.05
CA ARG A 347 -5.55 12.55 1.08
C ARG A 347 -6.99 12.27 0.64
N ILE A 348 -7.16 11.45 -0.39
CA ILE A 348 -8.44 10.85 -0.76
C ILE A 348 -8.67 9.61 0.11
N TRP A 349 -9.87 9.50 0.64
CA TRP A 349 -10.31 8.37 1.44
C TRP A 349 -11.66 7.88 0.93
N GLN A 350 -11.85 6.57 0.93
CA GLN A 350 -13.13 5.95 0.57
C GLN A 350 -13.61 5.03 1.71
N PRO A 351 -13.99 5.59 2.87
CA PRO A 351 -14.54 4.78 3.94
C PRO A 351 -15.85 4.14 3.48
N ARG A 352 -16.02 2.87 3.83
CA ARG A 352 -17.31 2.18 3.70
C ARG A 352 -18.29 2.78 4.71
N VAL A 353 -19.55 2.95 4.31
CA VAL A 353 -20.62 3.39 5.20
C VAL A 353 -21.52 2.20 5.54
N SER A 354 -21.84 2.03 6.83
CA SER A 354 -22.76 0.98 7.29
C SER A 354 -24.15 1.15 6.67
N GLY A 355 -24.81 0.03 6.32
CA GLY A 355 -26.17 0.02 5.77
C GLY A 355 -26.29 -0.51 4.35
N THR A 356 -25.47 -1.48 3.95
CA THR A 356 -25.61 -2.16 2.66
C THR A 356 -26.00 -3.62 2.83
N SER A 357 -26.75 -4.14 1.87
CA SER A 357 -27.46 -5.43 1.90
C SER A 357 -26.56 -6.66 1.77
N GLY A 358 -25.24 -6.54 2.00
CA GLY A 358 -24.24 -7.59 1.83
C GLY A 358 -23.51 -7.99 3.12
N ASN A 359 -22.28 -8.50 3.03
CA ASN A 359 -21.41 -8.90 4.14
C ASN A 359 -20.82 -7.71 4.93
N GLY A 360 -21.55 -6.59 4.98
CA GLY A 360 -21.13 -5.35 5.61
C GLY A 360 -19.87 -4.77 4.97
N ARG A 361 -18.94 -4.29 5.79
CA ARG A 361 -17.76 -3.52 5.35
C ARG A 361 -16.72 -4.29 4.51
N TYR A 362 -16.84 -5.61 4.41
CA TYR A 362 -15.87 -6.47 3.72
C TYR A 362 -16.26 -6.83 2.28
N ASP A 363 -17.42 -6.38 1.82
CA ASP A 363 -17.88 -6.65 0.45
C ASP A 363 -17.20 -5.72 -0.59
N LEU A 364 -17.06 -6.24 -1.81
CA LEU A 364 -16.44 -5.52 -2.94
C LEU A 364 -17.21 -4.24 -3.29
N SER A 365 -16.56 -3.24 -3.90
CA SER A 365 -17.29 -2.16 -4.55
C SER A 365 -18.08 -2.72 -5.75
N PRO A 366 -19.36 -2.35 -5.99
CA PRO A 366 -20.18 -1.38 -5.25
C PRO A 366 -21.09 -2.02 -4.19
N ARG A 367 -20.95 -3.33 -3.92
CA ARG A 367 -21.80 -4.09 -2.98
C ARG A 367 -21.77 -3.51 -1.56
N THR A 368 -20.68 -2.85 -1.18
CA THR A 368 -20.60 -2.00 0.01
C THR A 368 -20.63 -0.52 -0.34
N GLY A 369 -21.63 0.18 0.17
CA GLY A 369 -21.78 1.62 0.05
C GLY A 369 -20.57 2.35 0.62
N SER A 370 -20.17 3.43 -0.03
CA SER A 370 -19.01 4.23 0.36
C SER A 370 -19.24 5.70 0.10
N VAL A 371 -18.45 6.55 0.74
CA VAL A 371 -18.39 7.99 0.45
C VAL A 371 -16.96 8.35 0.08
N LEU A 372 -16.75 9.48 -0.60
CA LEU A 372 -15.41 10.02 -0.81
C LEU A 372 -15.17 11.16 0.16
N VAL A 373 -14.07 11.09 0.89
CA VAL A 373 -13.63 12.12 1.84
C VAL A 373 -12.26 12.63 1.41
N PHE A 374 -12.16 13.95 1.23
CA PHE A 374 -10.98 14.64 0.75
C PHE A 374 -10.42 15.54 1.85
N GLY A 375 -9.14 15.39 2.18
CA GLY A 375 -8.40 16.39 2.98
C GLY A 375 -7.81 15.94 4.33
N PRO A 376 -8.55 15.22 5.21
CA PRO A 376 -8.05 14.78 6.52
C PRO A 376 -6.76 13.94 6.46
N TYR A 377 -5.99 13.98 7.55
CA TYR A 377 -4.76 13.19 7.70
C TYR A 377 -5.05 11.68 7.70
N LEU A 378 -6.13 11.26 8.36
CA LEU A 378 -6.61 9.89 8.35
C LEU A 378 -8.13 9.88 8.47
N VAL A 379 -8.80 9.01 7.72
CA VAL A 379 -10.22 8.68 7.91
C VAL A 379 -10.31 7.22 8.33
N ARG A 380 -10.70 6.97 9.58
CA ARG A 380 -10.80 5.63 10.17
C ARG A 380 -12.12 4.96 9.85
N ASN A 381 -13.22 5.72 9.90
CA ASN A 381 -14.56 5.20 9.64
C ASN A 381 -15.53 6.31 9.20
N ALA A 382 -16.60 5.92 8.49
CA ALA A 382 -17.73 6.77 8.18
C ALA A 382 -19.05 6.02 8.41
N THR A 383 -20.09 6.73 8.85
CA THR A 383 -21.41 6.15 9.10
C THR A 383 -22.49 7.17 8.81
N ILE A 384 -23.52 6.79 8.06
CA ILE A 384 -24.68 7.65 7.81
C ILE A 384 -25.75 7.33 8.84
N LYS A 385 -26.20 8.34 9.61
CA LYS A 385 -27.31 8.24 10.56
C LYS A 385 -28.35 9.32 10.24
N GLY A 386 -29.51 8.91 9.73
CA GLY A 386 -30.50 9.84 9.22
C GLY A 386 -29.90 10.71 8.11
N SER A 387 -29.91 12.04 8.30
CA SER A 387 -29.30 12.99 7.36
C SER A 387 -27.86 13.40 7.71
N THR A 388 -27.21 12.74 8.66
CA THR A 388 -25.87 13.10 9.13
C THR A 388 -24.85 12.07 8.70
N LEU A 389 -23.78 12.51 8.03
CA LEU A 389 -22.58 11.71 7.83
C LEU A 389 -21.61 11.91 9.01
N ALA A 390 -21.43 10.87 9.82
CA ALA A 390 -20.48 10.84 10.91
C ALA A 390 -19.14 10.26 10.46
N ILE A 391 -18.09 11.07 10.52
CA ILE A 391 -16.71 10.69 10.16
C ILE A 391 -15.90 10.58 11.45
N THR A 392 -15.08 9.54 11.57
CA THR A 392 -14.08 9.38 12.62
C THR A 392 -12.70 9.32 11.99
N GLY A 393 -11.74 10.07 12.52
CA GLY A 393 -10.41 10.15 11.93
C GLY A 393 -9.47 11.08 12.70
N ASP A 394 -8.34 11.38 12.06
CA ASP A 394 -7.26 12.14 12.66
C ASP A 394 -6.96 13.35 11.77
N LEU A 395 -6.58 14.43 12.44
CA LEU A 395 -6.29 15.73 11.85
C LEU A 395 -4.89 16.15 12.30
N LYS A 396 -4.22 16.99 11.51
CA LYS A 396 -2.90 17.50 11.86
C LYS A 396 -3.01 18.58 12.95
N SER A 397 -2.34 18.38 14.08
CA SER A 397 -2.28 19.34 15.21
C SER A 397 -1.87 20.74 14.76
N GLY A 398 -2.42 21.77 15.41
CA GLY A 398 -2.04 23.17 15.16
C GLY A 398 -2.36 23.67 13.75
N SER A 399 -3.27 23.03 13.03
CA SER A 399 -3.60 23.40 11.65
C SER A 399 -5.11 23.39 11.39
N THR A 400 -5.51 24.11 10.34
CA THR A 400 -6.86 24.02 9.80
C THR A 400 -6.86 22.99 8.67
N THR A 401 -7.66 21.94 8.84
CA THR A 401 -7.85 20.92 7.81
C THR A 401 -9.06 21.29 6.96
N GLU A 402 -8.89 21.39 5.64
CA GLU A 402 -10.02 21.42 4.72
C GLU A 402 -10.69 20.05 4.64
N LEU A 403 -12.01 20.02 4.70
CA LEU A 403 -12.81 18.80 4.55
C LEU A 403 -13.77 18.99 3.38
N GLU A 404 -13.67 18.12 2.38
CA GLU A 404 -14.64 18.04 1.31
C GLU A 404 -15.15 16.61 1.17
N VAL A 405 -16.45 16.43 0.96
CA VAL A 405 -17.09 15.10 0.99
C VAL A 405 -18.08 14.95 -0.14
N LEU A 406 -17.97 13.86 -0.89
CA LEU A 406 -19.03 13.36 -1.77
C LEU A 406 -19.78 12.23 -1.06
N ALA A 407 -21.07 12.45 -0.80
CA ALA A 407 -21.95 11.54 -0.07
C ALA A 407 -23.33 11.48 -0.74
N PRO A 408 -24.18 10.47 -0.44
CA PRO A 408 -25.57 10.47 -0.87
C PRO A 408 -26.30 11.76 -0.49
N SER A 409 -27.24 12.19 -1.31
CA SER A 409 -28.07 13.40 -1.12
C SER A 409 -28.91 13.39 0.15
N SER A 410 -29.13 12.21 0.75
CA SER A 410 -29.73 12.06 2.07
C SER A 410 -28.86 12.66 3.18
N ALA A 411 -27.53 12.67 3.02
CA ALA A 411 -26.59 13.31 3.93
C ALA A 411 -26.56 14.82 3.68
N LYS A 412 -27.04 15.59 4.66
CA LYS A 412 -27.14 17.06 4.64
C LYS A 412 -26.19 17.74 5.61
N SER A 413 -25.68 17.02 6.60
CA SER A 413 -24.75 17.51 7.63
C SER A 413 -23.59 16.54 7.83
N VAL A 414 -22.48 17.05 8.36
CA VAL A 414 -21.28 16.27 8.65
C VAL A 414 -20.87 16.47 10.10
N THR A 415 -20.50 15.40 10.78
CA THR A 415 -19.79 15.46 12.06
C THR A 415 -18.42 14.81 11.92
N PHE A 416 -17.40 15.36 12.59
CA PHE A 416 -16.07 14.77 12.68
C PHE A 416 -15.73 14.52 14.15
N ASN A 417 -15.40 13.27 14.50
CA ASN A 417 -15.16 12.83 15.89
C ASN A 417 -16.26 13.28 16.86
N GLY A 418 -17.52 13.15 16.43
CA GLY A 418 -18.71 13.51 17.21
C GLY A 418 -19.05 15.00 17.26
N LYS A 419 -18.21 15.89 16.70
CA LYS A 419 -18.47 17.34 16.64
C LYS A 419 -19.03 17.75 15.28
N SER A 420 -20.03 18.64 15.27
CA SER A 420 -20.59 19.19 14.03
C SER A 420 -19.55 19.99 13.25
N VAL A 421 -19.50 19.80 11.93
CA VAL A 421 -18.67 20.59 11.02
C VAL A 421 -19.58 21.50 10.22
N LYS A 422 -19.27 22.80 10.22
CA LYS A 422 -19.99 23.75 9.36
C LYS A 422 -19.60 23.49 7.91
N VAL A 423 -20.55 22.97 7.14
CA VAL A 423 -20.38 22.64 5.72
C VAL A 423 -21.34 23.42 4.84
N SER A 424 -20.93 23.71 3.61
CA SER A 424 -21.77 24.24 2.55
C SER A 424 -21.73 23.31 1.34
N LYS A 425 -22.82 23.30 0.55
CA LYS A 425 -22.82 22.62 -0.74
C LYS A 425 -21.96 23.40 -1.73
N THR A 426 -21.09 22.71 -2.45
CA THR A 426 -20.28 23.30 -3.50
C THR A 426 -20.98 23.17 -4.87
N PRO A 427 -20.52 23.90 -5.90
CA PRO A 427 -20.89 23.62 -7.29
C PRO A 427 -20.51 22.20 -7.76
N LEU A 428 -19.61 21.52 -7.03
CA LEU A 428 -19.26 20.11 -7.23
C LEU A 428 -20.30 19.16 -6.63
N GLY A 429 -21.38 19.64 -6.02
CA GLY A 429 -22.34 18.77 -5.32
C GLY A 429 -21.76 18.08 -4.08
N THR A 430 -20.57 18.49 -3.63
CA THR A 430 -19.94 18.03 -2.39
C THR A 430 -20.38 18.88 -1.21
N LEU A 431 -20.20 18.36 -0.01
CA LEU A 431 -20.24 19.14 1.23
C LEU A 431 -18.81 19.55 1.59
N LYS A 432 -18.54 20.86 1.66
CA LYS A 432 -17.21 21.41 1.98
C LYS A 432 -17.24 22.25 3.24
N GLY A 433 -16.23 22.08 4.09
CA GLY A 433 -16.03 22.84 5.31
C GLY A 433 -14.56 22.81 5.74
N SER A 434 -14.29 23.28 6.96
CA SER A 434 -12.96 23.23 7.55
C SER A 434 -13.03 22.92 9.04
N ILE A 435 -11.96 22.31 9.55
CA ILE A 435 -11.82 21.94 10.96
C ILE A 435 -10.52 22.53 11.48
N ALA A 436 -10.63 23.54 12.33
CA ALA A 436 -9.50 24.09 13.06
C ALA A 436 -9.16 23.19 14.25
N THR A 437 -7.90 22.80 14.36
CA THR A 437 -7.39 22.07 15.53
C THR A 437 -6.48 22.99 16.33
N LYS A 438 -6.58 22.90 17.66
CA LYS A 438 -5.60 23.56 18.53
C LYS A 438 -4.24 22.90 18.37
N ASP A 439 -3.18 23.65 18.61
CA ASP A 439 -1.88 23.04 18.80
C ASP A 439 -1.89 22.28 20.12
N LEU A 440 -1.74 20.96 20.03
CA LEU A 440 -1.70 20.04 21.16
C LEU A 440 -0.28 19.63 21.54
N THR A 441 0.75 20.36 21.08
CA THR A 441 2.15 20.08 21.44
C THR A 441 2.28 20.02 22.97
N PRO A 442 2.61 18.83 23.54
CA PRO A 442 2.63 18.67 24.98
C PRO A 442 3.86 19.38 25.57
N LYS A 443 3.68 19.99 26.74
CA LYS A 443 4.82 20.42 27.57
C LYS A 443 5.36 19.18 28.29
N LEU A 444 6.51 18.69 27.86
CA LEU A 444 7.18 17.54 28.46
C LEU A 444 8.05 17.99 29.66
N PRO A 445 8.16 17.18 30.72
CA PRO A 445 9.08 17.47 31.82
C PRO A 445 10.53 17.37 31.33
N SER A 446 11.42 18.18 31.92
CA SER A 446 12.85 18.05 31.67
C SER A 446 13.41 16.87 32.47
N LEU A 447 13.95 15.87 31.78
CA LEU A 447 14.64 14.75 32.43
C LEU A 447 15.81 15.23 33.32
N LYS A 448 16.43 16.38 33.00
CA LYS A 448 17.54 16.96 33.77
C LYS A 448 17.12 17.53 35.13
N THR A 449 15.85 17.89 35.30
CA THR A 449 15.33 18.50 36.54
C THR A 449 14.58 17.50 37.41
N LEU A 450 14.43 16.25 36.95
CA LEU A 450 13.83 15.20 37.77
C LEU A 450 14.74 14.87 38.96
N GLN A 451 14.13 14.55 40.10
CA GLN A 451 14.87 13.97 41.22
C GLN A 451 15.18 12.51 40.91
N TRP A 452 16.41 12.25 40.46
CA TRP A 452 16.89 10.90 40.20
C TRP A 452 17.26 10.18 41.50
N LYS A 453 16.88 8.91 41.59
CA LYS A 453 17.39 7.99 42.60
C LYS A 453 18.29 6.96 41.91
N CYS A 454 19.41 6.64 42.53
CA CYS A 454 20.33 5.63 42.05
C CYS A 454 20.61 4.59 43.14
N THR A 455 21.02 3.40 42.73
CA THR A 455 21.53 2.34 43.58
C THR A 455 22.64 1.63 42.82
N ASP A 456 23.57 1.01 43.55
CA ASP A 456 24.62 0.19 42.93
C ASP A 456 23.97 -1.08 42.33
N SER A 457 24.25 -1.33 41.05
CA SER A 457 23.74 -2.48 40.29
C SER A 457 24.85 -3.49 39.98
N LEU A 458 26.00 -3.37 40.65
CA LEU A 458 27.07 -4.35 40.62
C LEU A 458 27.63 -4.65 42.03
N PRO A 459 26.78 -4.96 43.03
CA PRO A 459 27.26 -5.27 44.39
C PRO A 459 28.19 -6.49 44.44
N GLU A 460 28.20 -7.33 43.41
CA GLU A 460 29.02 -8.53 43.27
C GLU A 460 30.54 -8.29 43.40
N VAL A 461 31.01 -7.06 43.16
CA VAL A 461 32.45 -6.74 43.27
C VAL A 461 32.90 -6.45 44.71
N ALA A 462 31.97 -6.37 45.67
CA ALA A 462 32.30 -6.12 47.06
C ALA A 462 32.93 -7.37 47.71
N VAL A 463 33.97 -7.17 48.54
CA VAL A 463 34.69 -8.26 49.24
C VAL A 463 33.76 -9.13 50.10
N GLY A 464 32.71 -8.54 50.65
CA GLY A 464 31.72 -9.23 51.50
C GLY A 464 30.44 -9.64 50.78
N PHE A 465 30.39 -9.63 49.43
CA PHE A 465 29.21 -10.07 48.70
C PHE A 465 28.95 -11.57 48.92
N ASP A 466 27.70 -11.91 49.23
CA ASP A 466 27.26 -13.30 49.44
C ASP A 466 26.54 -13.81 48.19
N ASP A 467 27.20 -14.69 47.45
CA ASP A 467 26.68 -15.36 46.25
C ASP A 467 26.09 -16.76 46.55
N SER A 468 25.90 -17.14 47.82
CA SER A 468 25.45 -18.49 48.22
C SER A 468 24.09 -18.91 47.63
N LYS A 469 23.29 -17.96 47.15
CA LYS A 469 22.00 -18.19 46.47
C LYS A 469 22.11 -18.32 44.94
N TRP A 470 23.29 -18.17 44.36
CA TRP A 470 23.47 -18.28 42.92
C TRP A 470 23.25 -19.71 42.44
N VAL A 471 22.82 -19.83 41.19
CA VAL A 471 22.76 -21.13 40.53
C VAL A 471 24.19 -21.60 40.25
N VAL A 472 24.54 -22.76 40.81
CA VAL A 472 25.86 -23.36 40.61
C VAL A 472 25.97 -23.93 39.19
N ALA A 473 26.95 -23.45 38.44
CA ALA A 473 27.24 -23.97 37.10
C ALA A 473 27.99 -25.32 37.18
N ASN A 474 27.26 -26.42 37.40
CA ASN A 474 27.81 -27.76 37.67
C ASN A 474 27.48 -28.83 36.61
N LYS A 475 26.82 -28.49 35.50
CA LYS A 475 26.56 -29.46 34.43
C LYS A 475 27.85 -29.84 33.74
N ASN A 476 28.08 -31.13 33.53
CA ASN A 476 29.26 -31.66 32.83
C ASN A 476 28.99 -32.00 31.35
N SER A 477 27.75 -31.88 30.88
CA SER A 477 27.36 -32.17 29.50
C SER A 477 26.11 -31.37 29.09
N THR A 478 25.87 -31.27 27.78
CA THR A 478 24.66 -30.68 27.18
C THR A 478 24.14 -31.56 26.05
N ALA A 479 22.83 -31.57 25.84
CA ALA A 479 22.17 -32.26 24.74
C ALA A 479 22.24 -31.50 23.40
N ARG A 480 22.96 -30.37 23.35
CA ARG A 480 23.13 -29.58 22.12
C ARG A 480 23.81 -30.39 21.01
N PRO A 481 23.55 -30.07 19.73
CA PRO A 481 24.25 -30.67 18.59
C PRO A 481 25.77 -30.53 18.67
N SER A 482 26.48 -31.38 17.94
CA SER A 482 27.96 -31.45 17.94
C SER A 482 28.66 -30.12 17.68
N GLU A 483 28.09 -29.30 16.81
CA GLU A 483 28.56 -27.97 16.42
C GLU A 483 28.40 -26.92 17.52
N PHE A 484 27.61 -27.21 18.56
CA PHE A 484 27.35 -26.33 19.70
C PHE A 484 27.78 -26.96 21.03
N GLN A 485 28.73 -27.91 20.98
CA GLN A 485 29.35 -28.48 22.19
C GLN A 485 30.43 -27.53 22.75
N PRO A 486 30.68 -27.54 24.07
CA PRO A 486 31.75 -26.74 24.67
C PRO A 486 33.12 -27.04 24.06
N HIS A 487 33.83 -26.00 23.62
CA HIS A 487 35.18 -26.15 23.07
C HIS A 487 36.25 -26.49 24.13
N GLY A 488 35.91 -26.42 25.42
CA GLY A 488 36.79 -26.75 26.52
C GLY A 488 36.17 -26.48 27.88
N GLY A 489 36.90 -26.82 28.95
CA GLY A 489 36.45 -26.70 30.34
C GLY A 489 35.88 -28.01 30.91
N LYS A 490 35.65 -28.03 32.23
CA LYS A 490 35.11 -29.19 32.95
C LYS A 490 33.58 -29.15 33.13
N VAL A 491 32.98 -27.99 32.93
CA VAL A 491 31.55 -27.73 33.12
C VAL A 491 31.00 -26.88 31.98
N VAL A 492 29.71 -27.03 31.71
CA VAL A 492 28.97 -26.25 30.72
C VAL A 492 28.60 -24.89 31.33
N LEU A 493 28.93 -23.80 30.63
CA LEU A 493 28.69 -22.42 31.07
C LEU A 493 27.69 -21.66 30.16
N TYR A 494 26.86 -22.38 29.40
CA TYR A 494 25.82 -21.77 28.60
C TYR A 494 24.65 -21.37 29.49
N ALA A 495 24.28 -20.08 29.50
CA ALA A 495 23.22 -19.54 30.33
C ALA A 495 21.87 -20.30 30.15
N ASP A 496 21.54 -20.65 28.92
CA ASP A 496 20.33 -21.42 28.58
C ASP A 496 20.26 -22.79 29.25
N GLU A 497 21.41 -23.41 29.54
CA GLU A 497 21.45 -24.69 30.25
C GLU A 497 20.98 -24.54 31.70
N TYR A 498 20.99 -23.33 32.23
CA TYR A 498 20.56 -23.03 33.59
C TYR A 498 19.25 -22.22 33.61
N GLY A 499 18.54 -22.14 32.49
CA GLY A 499 17.23 -21.46 32.39
C GLY A 499 17.31 -19.94 32.23
N PHE A 500 18.48 -19.39 31.89
CA PHE A 500 18.67 -17.95 31.68
C PHE A 500 18.78 -17.64 30.18
N HIS A 501 17.76 -16.98 29.63
CA HIS A 501 17.58 -16.80 28.17
C HIS A 501 17.53 -15.34 27.70
N ALA A 502 17.56 -14.36 28.62
CA ALA A 502 17.27 -12.97 28.28
C ALA A 502 18.13 -11.98 29.08
N GLY A 503 18.94 -11.19 28.36
CA GLY A 503 19.64 -10.01 28.88
C GLY A 503 20.60 -10.26 30.05
N LYS A 504 21.14 -9.15 30.57
CA LYS A 504 21.81 -9.05 31.87
C LYS A 504 21.10 -7.97 32.67
#